data_AF-A0A1A8PB60-F1
#
_entry.id   AF-A0A1A8PB60-F1
#
_cell.length_a   1.000
_cell.length_b   1.000
_cell.length_c   1.000
_cell.angle_alpha   90.00
_cell.angle_beta   90.00
_cell.angle_gamma   90.00
#
_symmetry.space_group_name_H-M   'P 1'
#
loop_
_entity.id
_entity.type
_entity.pdbx_description
1 polymer ?
#
loop_
_entity_poly.entity_id
_entity_poly.type
_entity_poly.pdbx_seq_one_letter_code
_entity_poly.pdbx_strand_id
1 'polypeptide(L)'
;MFIFSRVLLVGGIIVPQSTSLTVCHISAFHYLTSPRRNNPYSFVDRERYTSLVKSVMSFKVSYQTPETLQAEDDQVYGPVVKAPMPSRAARTPKTLHPFLNSERSPETEEYSESGLPVRIALNRGRSFAPSVTRILQQTLSPEQIFYLERWKRRMIAEHGEEGFKEYSQTLFRQGKLFHSALEKILENRSLSETPDSAPEVQGYLRSISHILEDVRAVRAIESTVQHATLNYLGIVDCVARYRGVLCVIDWKTSEKPKPFLSNTYDNPVQVAAYAGALNNDGNYNYQVENGLIVVAYKDGTPAHAHRINSDMMSEYWKAWLLRFEDYNEQRSSSSEKR
;
A
#
# COMPACT_ATOMS: atom_id res chain seq x y z
N MET A 1 5.67 -55.45 -45.37
CA MET A 1 4.55 -56.31 -45.79
C MET A 1 3.31 -55.42 -45.81
N PHE A 2 2.97 -54.95 -47.01
CA PHE A 2 1.81 -54.11 -47.30
C PHE A 2 0.54 -54.97 -47.27
N ILE A 3 -0.55 -54.49 -46.67
CA ILE A 3 -1.91 -54.73 -47.17
C ILE A 3 -2.68 -53.42 -47.08
N PHE A 4 -3.13 -53.00 -48.27
CA PHE A 4 -4.08 -51.94 -48.58
C PHE A 4 -5.51 -52.32 -48.15
N SER A 5 -6.34 -51.34 -47.78
CA SER A 5 -7.45 -50.94 -48.66
C SER A 5 -8.25 -49.76 -48.12
N ARG A 6 -8.33 -48.73 -48.97
CA ARG A 6 -9.35 -47.67 -48.99
C ARG A 6 -10.68 -48.28 -49.43
N VAL A 7 -11.82 -47.76 -48.94
CA VAL A 7 -13.00 -47.41 -49.77
C VAL A 7 -13.76 -46.25 -49.11
N LEU A 8 -14.10 -45.26 -49.94
CA LEU A 8 -15.01 -44.14 -49.71
C LEU A 8 -16.49 -44.59 -49.81
N LEU A 9 -17.42 -43.90 -49.12
CA LEU A 9 -18.44 -43.02 -49.70
C LEU A 9 -19.66 -42.82 -48.75
N VAL A 10 -20.02 -41.54 -48.59
CA VAL A 10 -21.36 -40.92 -48.66
C VAL A 10 -22.50 -41.42 -47.76
N GLY A 11 -22.99 -40.47 -46.96
CA GLY A 11 -24.42 -40.14 -46.96
C GLY A 11 -25.14 -40.28 -45.62
N GLY A 12 -25.92 -39.26 -45.27
CA GLY A 12 -27.13 -39.44 -44.48
C GLY A 12 -27.06 -38.95 -43.05
N ILE A 13 -27.63 -37.77 -42.85
CA ILE A 13 -28.07 -37.21 -41.57
C ILE A 13 -29.03 -38.19 -40.89
N ILE A 14 -28.70 -38.67 -39.69
CA ILE A 14 -29.69 -39.05 -38.67
C ILE A 14 -29.13 -38.64 -37.30
N VAL A 15 -29.86 -37.73 -36.66
CA VAL A 15 -29.71 -37.33 -35.25
C VAL A 15 -30.06 -38.51 -34.35
N PRO A 16 -29.27 -38.77 -33.30
CA PRO A 16 -29.87 -39.11 -32.03
C PRO A 16 -29.35 -38.23 -30.90
N GLN A 17 -30.25 -38.02 -29.96
CA GLN A 17 -30.13 -37.21 -28.77
C GLN A 17 -29.07 -37.74 -27.79
N SER A 18 -28.62 -36.82 -26.94
CA SER A 18 -28.11 -37.05 -25.58
C SER A 18 -26.62 -37.41 -25.44
N THR A 19 -25.81 -36.39 -25.18
CA THR A 19 -25.15 -36.12 -23.88
C THR A 19 -23.92 -35.23 -24.11
N SER A 20 -23.88 -34.05 -23.48
CA SER A 20 -22.65 -33.53 -22.88
C SER A 20 -22.98 -32.37 -21.96
N LEU A 21 -22.40 -32.42 -20.77
CA LEU A 21 -22.21 -31.31 -19.86
C LEU A 21 -21.54 -30.14 -20.60
N THR A 22 -21.87 -28.89 -20.24
CA THR A 22 -21.06 -27.99 -19.39
C THR A 22 -21.68 -26.58 -19.41
N VAL A 23 -21.51 -25.86 -18.29
CA VAL A 23 -21.63 -24.40 -18.12
C VAL A 23 -23.05 -23.84 -18.09
N CYS A 24 -23.57 -23.67 -16.87
CA CYS A 24 -24.44 -22.54 -16.56
C CYS A 24 -23.75 -21.62 -15.55
N HIS A 25 -23.53 -20.40 -16.04
CA HIS A 25 -23.51 -19.18 -15.26
C HIS A 25 -24.73 -19.07 -14.33
N ILE A 26 -24.63 -18.07 -13.44
CA ILE A 26 -25.65 -17.45 -12.58
C ILE A 26 -25.41 -17.80 -11.10
N SER A 27 -24.71 -16.90 -10.41
CA SER A 27 -25.09 -16.57 -9.04
C SER A 27 -25.51 -15.11 -9.02
N ALA A 28 -26.80 -14.94 -8.75
CA ALA A 28 -27.45 -13.66 -8.59
C ALA A 28 -26.90 -12.98 -7.33
N PHE A 29 -26.36 -11.77 -7.48
CA PHE A 29 -26.19 -10.89 -6.33
C PHE A 29 -27.57 -10.34 -5.97
N HIS A 30 -28.13 -10.89 -4.89
CA HIS A 30 -29.26 -10.28 -4.21
C HIS A 30 -28.86 -8.88 -3.73
N TYR A 31 -29.52 -7.87 -4.30
CA TYR A 31 -29.57 -6.52 -3.75
C TYR A 31 -30.18 -6.57 -2.35
N LEU A 32 -29.35 -6.51 -1.31
CA LEU A 32 -29.79 -6.10 0.01
C LEU A 32 -29.88 -4.57 0.00
N THR A 33 -31.10 -4.07 -0.09
CA THR A 33 -31.45 -2.68 0.17
C THR A 33 -31.08 -2.33 1.61
N SER A 34 -29.91 -1.73 1.79
CA SER A 34 -29.53 -1.09 3.06
C SER A 34 -30.39 0.17 3.26
N PRO A 35 -30.92 0.44 4.47
CA PRO A 35 -31.67 1.66 4.73
C PRO A 35 -30.73 2.87 4.54
N ARG A 36 -31.22 3.87 3.79
CA ARG A 36 -30.51 5.13 3.51
C ARG A 36 -29.96 5.71 4.81
N ARG A 37 -28.63 5.63 5.01
CA ARG A 37 -27.93 6.52 5.93
C ARG A 37 -28.02 7.92 5.33
N ASN A 38 -28.65 8.85 6.03
CA ASN A 38 -28.66 10.26 5.67
C ASN A 38 -27.21 10.73 5.53
N ASN A 39 -26.83 11.02 4.29
CA ASN A 39 -25.60 11.72 3.99
C ASN A 39 -25.78 13.18 4.44
N PRO A 40 -24.97 13.72 5.36
CA PRO A 40 -25.08 15.13 5.76
C PRO A 40 -24.75 16.12 4.64
N TYR A 41 -24.30 15.62 3.48
CA TYR A 41 -24.01 16.39 2.28
C TYR A 41 -25.01 16.09 1.16
N SER A 42 -26.23 16.62 1.26
CA SER A 42 -27.21 16.51 0.17
C SER A 42 -27.91 17.83 -0.09
N PHE A 43 -27.23 18.72 -0.83
CA PHE A 43 -27.81 19.57 -1.88
C PHE A 43 -26.65 20.28 -2.57
N VAL A 44 -26.36 19.93 -3.83
CA VAL A 44 -25.39 20.69 -4.65
C VAL A 44 -26.20 21.44 -5.69
N ASP A 45 -26.20 22.76 -5.56
CA ASP A 45 -26.74 23.69 -6.55
C ASP A 45 -25.94 23.55 -7.86
N ARG A 46 -26.61 23.02 -8.89
CA ARG A 46 -26.03 22.63 -10.18
C ARG A 46 -25.47 23.83 -10.94
N GLU A 47 -26.00 25.03 -10.74
CA GLU A 47 -25.56 26.24 -11.43
C GLU A 47 -24.29 26.83 -10.81
N ARG A 48 -24.20 26.83 -9.47
CA ARG A 48 -22.95 27.17 -8.75
C ARG A 48 -21.80 26.23 -9.07
N TYR A 49 -22.07 24.92 -9.16
CA TYR A 49 -21.07 23.91 -9.52
C TYR A 49 -20.49 24.17 -10.92
N THR A 50 -21.33 24.55 -11.88
CA THR A 50 -20.91 24.80 -13.27
C THR A 50 -20.08 26.08 -13.40
N SER A 51 -20.40 27.12 -12.62
CA SER A 51 -19.60 28.35 -12.52
C SER A 51 -18.22 28.10 -11.88
N LEU A 52 -18.17 27.28 -10.82
CA LEU A 52 -16.94 26.91 -10.13
C LEU A 52 -15.98 26.12 -11.05
N VAL A 53 -16.50 25.15 -11.81
CA VAL A 53 -15.71 24.36 -12.78
C VAL A 53 -15.06 25.24 -13.85
N LYS A 54 -15.79 26.25 -14.36
CA LYS A 54 -15.23 27.21 -15.34
C LYS A 54 -14.15 28.10 -14.73
N SER A 55 -14.28 28.47 -13.46
CA SER A 55 -13.29 29.29 -12.73
C SER A 55 -12.02 28.52 -12.37
N VAL A 56 -12.09 27.22 -12.09
CA VAL A 56 -10.93 26.39 -11.74
C VAL A 56 -10.08 26.08 -12.99
N MET A 57 -10.72 25.91 -14.15
CA MET A 57 -10.02 25.68 -15.42
C MET A 57 -9.22 26.90 -15.92
N SER A 58 -9.44 28.11 -15.37
CA SER A 58 -8.72 29.33 -15.78
C SER A 58 -7.43 29.63 -15.00
N PHE A 59 -7.13 28.90 -13.92
CA PHE A 59 -5.91 29.11 -13.15
C PHE A 59 -4.77 28.24 -13.68
N LYS A 60 -3.73 28.89 -14.22
CA LYS A 60 -2.43 28.26 -14.49
C LYS A 60 -1.85 27.74 -13.18
N VAL A 61 -1.76 26.42 -13.03
CA VAL A 61 -1.37 25.75 -11.79
C VAL A 61 0.16 25.78 -11.61
N SER A 62 0.60 26.28 -10.46
CA SER A 62 1.98 26.18 -9.95
C SER A 62 2.30 24.73 -9.54
N TYR A 63 3.52 24.27 -9.82
CA TYR A 63 4.00 22.88 -9.66
C TYR A 63 4.22 22.40 -8.21
N GLN A 64 3.72 23.09 -7.19
CA GLN A 64 3.92 22.67 -5.79
C GLN A 64 2.86 21.67 -5.35
N THR A 65 3.28 20.52 -4.81
CA THR A 65 2.40 19.52 -4.17
C THR A 65 1.91 20.06 -2.82
N PRO A 66 0.60 20.11 -2.57
CA PRO A 66 0.08 20.62 -1.30
C PRO A 66 0.42 19.74 -0.11
N GLU A 67 0.54 20.33 1.07
CA GLU A 67 1.00 19.65 2.30
C GLU A 67 -0.02 18.69 2.93
N THR A 68 -1.30 18.82 2.60
CA THR A 68 -2.40 18.03 3.18
C THR A 68 -3.33 17.48 2.11
N LEU A 69 -4.06 16.38 2.42
CA LEU A 69 -5.12 15.84 1.56
C LEU A 69 -6.15 16.91 1.18
N GLN A 70 -6.52 17.76 2.16
CA GLN A 70 -7.45 18.84 1.93
C GLN A 70 -6.88 19.88 0.97
N ALA A 71 -5.62 20.31 1.14
CA ALA A 71 -5.02 21.29 0.26
C ALA A 71 -4.79 20.74 -1.16
N GLU A 72 -4.47 19.44 -1.27
CA GLU A 72 -4.44 18.74 -2.57
C GLU A 72 -5.82 18.77 -3.20
N ASP A 73 -6.86 18.46 -2.42
CA ASP A 73 -8.23 18.48 -2.90
C ASP A 73 -8.73 19.90 -3.25
N ASP A 74 -8.39 20.92 -2.47
CA ASP A 74 -8.80 22.29 -2.74
C ASP A 74 -8.11 22.84 -3.99
N GLN A 75 -6.80 22.56 -4.18
CA GLN A 75 -6.06 22.96 -5.38
C GLN A 75 -6.57 22.25 -6.65
N VAL A 76 -6.94 20.98 -6.54
CA VAL A 76 -7.31 20.14 -7.69
C VAL A 76 -8.83 20.11 -7.93
N TYR A 77 -9.65 20.43 -6.93
CA TYR A 77 -11.11 20.20 -6.92
C TYR A 77 -11.95 21.37 -6.35
N GLY A 78 -11.34 22.43 -5.78
CA GLY A 78 -12.04 23.59 -5.21
C GLY A 78 -12.65 23.36 -3.82
N PRO A 79 -13.04 24.45 -3.11
CA PRO A 79 -13.33 24.42 -1.68
C PRO A 79 -14.56 23.59 -1.33
N VAL A 80 -14.42 22.75 -0.29
CA VAL A 80 -15.53 21.99 0.31
C VAL A 80 -16.14 22.77 1.47
N VAL A 81 -17.47 22.97 1.46
CA VAL A 81 -18.18 23.53 2.62
C VAL A 81 -18.30 22.46 3.70
N LYS A 82 -17.41 22.49 4.70
CA LYS A 82 -17.45 21.60 5.85
C LYS A 82 -18.47 22.10 6.87
N ALA A 83 -19.33 21.22 7.37
CA ALA A 83 -20.08 21.48 8.60
C ALA A 83 -19.11 21.45 9.80
N PRO A 84 -19.32 22.24 10.87
CA PRO A 84 -18.48 22.20 12.05
C PRO A 84 -18.44 20.79 12.65
N MET A 85 -17.26 20.17 12.62
CA MET A 85 -17.04 18.89 13.30
C MET A 85 -16.72 19.18 14.77
N PRO A 86 -17.28 18.42 15.74
CA PRO A 86 -16.85 18.53 17.11
C PRO A 86 -15.36 18.19 17.20
N SER A 87 -14.61 19.04 17.90
CA SER A 87 -13.21 18.79 18.27
C SER A 87 -13.13 17.42 18.94
N ARG A 88 -12.51 16.45 18.25
CA ARG A 88 -12.27 15.13 18.82
C ARG A 88 -11.00 15.29 19.67
N ALA A 89 -11.14 15.18 20.99
CA ALA A 89 -10.03 15.28 21.92
C ALA A 89 -8.89 14.34 21.50
N ALA A 90 -7.64 14.76 21.75
CA ALA A 90 -6.46 13.95 21.49
C ALA A 90 -6.60 12.60 22.23
N ARG A 91 -6.87 11.53 21.48
CA ARG A 91 -6.97 10.18 22.02
C ARG A 91 -5.56 9.64 22.24
N THR A 92 -5.32 9.05 23.40
CA THR A 92 -4.15 8.23 23.67
C THR A 92 -4.52 6.75 23.58
N PRO A 93 -3.60 5.85 23.20
CA PRO A 93 -3.86 4.42 23.26
C PRO A 93 -4.31 4.01 24.66
N LYS A 94 -5.32 3.15 24.75
CA LYS A 94 -5.81 2.57 26.00
C LYS A 94 -4.75 1.68 26.63
N THR A 95 -4.02 0.94 25.80
CA THR A 95 -2.92 0.09 26.24
C THR A 95 -1.62 0.56 25.60
N LEU A 96 -0.67 0.98 26.42
CA LEU A 96 0.67 1.32 25.96
C LEU A 96 1.46 0.03 25.74
N HIS A 97 1.86 -0.21 24.50
CA HIS A 97 2.84 -1.22 24.16
C HIS A 97 4.15 -0.52 23.79
N PRO A 98 5.30 -0.95 24.35
CA PRO A 98 6.57 -0.29 24.06
C PRO A 98 6.97 -0.53 22.60
N PHE A 99 7.53 0.50 21.97
CA PHE A 99 8.03 0.42 20.60
C PHE A 99 9.33 -0.39 20.51
N LEU A 100 10.24 -0.14 21.46
CA LEU A 100 11.50 -0.86 21.61
C LEU A 100 11.34 -2.01 22.60
N ASN A 101 12.12 -3.07 22.38
CA ASN A 101 12.14 -4.20 23.28
C ASN A 101 13.33 -4.04 24.24
N SER A 102 13.04 -3.80 25.53
CA SER A 102 14.06 -3.59 26.56
C SER A 102 14.99 -4.79 26.77
N GLU A 103 14.56 -6.00 26.40
CA GLU A 103 15.38 -7.22 26.49
C GLU A 103 16.33 -7.36 25.28
N ARG A 104 16.17 -6.54 24.24
CA ARG A 104 17.07 -6.51 23.08
C ARG A 104 18.06 -5.38 23.22
N SER A 105 19.33 -5.67 22.95
CA SER A 105 20.34 -4.64 22.76
C SER A 105 20.15 -3.98 21.38
N PRO A 106 20.35 -2.65 21.25
CA PRO A 106 20.55 -2.03 19.95
C PRO A 106 21.72 -2.73 19.24
N GLU A 107 21.63 -2.90 17.93
CA GLU A 107 22.66 -3.58 17.15
C GLU A 107 23.95 -2.71 17.13
N THR A 108 25.01 -3.15 17.83
CA THR A 108 26.33 -2.53 17.77
C THR A 108 26.92 -2.71 16.37
N GLU A 109 27.67 -1.72 15.86
CA GLU A 109 28.26 -1.71 14.50
C GLU A 109 29.13 -2.94 14.17
N GLU A 110 29.54 -3.72 15.17
CA GLU A 110 30.41 -4.89 15.03
C GLU A 110 29.71 -6.18 14.59
N TYR A 111 28.37 -6.23 14.49
CA TYR A 111 27.66 -7.42 14.00
C TYR A 111 27.76 -7.54 12.47
N SER A 112 28.86 -8.12 12.01
CA SER A 112 29.08 -8.80 10.73
C SER A 112 28.22 -8.30 9.55
N GLU A 113 28.81 -7.47 8.69
CA GLU A 113 28.26 -7.11 7.37
C GLU A 113 28.12 -8.32 6.39
N SER A 114 28.50 -9.52 6.84
CA SER A 114 28.63 -10.74 6.04
C SER A 114 27.41 -11.67 6.04
N GLY A 115 26.36 -11.37 6.82
CA GLY A 115 25.12 -12.17 6.80
C GLY A 115 24.31 -11.99 5.51
N LEU A 116 23.74 -13.08 4.97
CA LEU A 116 22.73 -13.00 3.93
C LEU A 116 21.45 -12.35 4.51
N PRO A 117 20.72 -11.51 3.74
CA PRO A 117 19.46 -10.92 4.20
C PRO A 117 18.44 -11.99 4.58
N VAL A 118 17.79 -11.81 5.73
CA VAL A 118 16.72 -12.69 6.22
C VAL A 118 15.47 -12.57 5.33
N ARG A 119 14.84 -13.72 5.06
CA ARG A 119 13.61 -13.84 4.25
C ARG A 119 12.62 -14.83 4.84
N ILE A 120 11.79 -14.35 5.75
CA ILE A 120 10.76 -15.17 6.38
C ILE A 120 9.51 -15.16 5.49
N ALA A 121 9.17 -16.31 4.93
CA ALA A 121 7.98 -16.46 4.11
C ALA A 121 6.70 -16.38 4.95
N LEU A 122 5.66 -15.76 4.39
CA LEU A 122 4.35 -15.64 5.05
C LEU A 122 3.67 -17.02 5.15
N ASN A 123 3.49 -17.53 6.38
CA ASN A 123 2.76 -18.77 6.60
C ASN A 123 1.24 -18.53 6.60
N ARG A 124 0.61 -18.71 5.43
CA ARG A 124 -0.83 -18.51 5.22
C ARG A 124 -1.73 -19.55 5.90
N GLY A 125 -1.17 -20.65 6.43
CA GLY A 125 -1.94 -21.77 6.99
C GLY A 125 -2.18 -21.71 8.50
N ARG A 126 -1.52 -20.80 9.24
CA ARG A 126 -1.53 -20.79 10.71
C ARG A 126 -1.85 -19.47 11.39
N SER A 127 -1.80 -18.33 10.71
CA SER A 127 -2.03 -17.02 11.34
C SER A 127 -3.38 -16.42 10.96
N PHE A 128 -4.26 -16.24 11.95
CA PHE A 128 -5.49 -15.44 11.84
C PHE A 128 -5.24 -13.93 12.06
N ALA A 129 -3.97 -13.55 12.19
CA ALA A 129 -3.54 -12.19 12.45
C ALA A 129 -3.81 -11.29 11.22
N PRO A 130 -4.47 -10.14 11.39
CA PRO A 130 -4.65 -9.17 10.30
C PRO A 130 -3.30 -8.57 9.87
N SER A 131 -3.19 -8.22 8.58
CA SER A 131 -2.03 -7.50 8.07
C SER A 131 -2.06 -6.03 8.45
N VAL A 132 -0.88 -5.39 8.58
CA VAL A 132 -0.75 -3.94 8.77
C VAL A 132 -1.57 -3.16 7.74
N THR A 133 -1.42 -3.51 6.46
CA THR A 133 -2.16 -2.87 5.36
C THR A 133 -3.67 -2.99 5.51
N ARG A 134 -4.18 -4.16 5.95
CA ARG A 134 -5.60 -4.38 6.19
C ARG A 134 -6.13 -3.53 7.34
N ILE A 135 -5.37 -3.44 8.44
CA ILE A 135 -5.73 -2.62 9.60
C ILE A 135 -5.83 -1.15 9.19
N LEU A 136 -4.82 -0.62 8.51
CA LEU A 136 -4.80 0.77 8.06
C LEU A 136 -5.98 1.06 7.11
N GLN A 137 -6.22 0.21 6.11
CA GLN A 137 -7.32 0.37 5.16
C GLN A 137 -8.71 0.36 5.81
N GLN A 138 -8.95 -0.50 6.80
CA GLN A 138 -10.25 -0.59 7.47
C GLN A 138 -10.48 0.51 8.51
N THR A 139 -9.43 1.25 8.87
CA THR A 139 -9.48 2.30 9.91
C THR A 139 -9.19 3.69 9.36
N LEU A 140 -9.33 3.88 8.04
CA LEU A 140 -9.22 5.21 7.43
C LEU A 140 -10.19 6.20 8.08
N SER A 141 -9.73 7.42 8.28
CA SER A 141 -10.58 8.48 8.80
C SER A 141 -11.72 8.81 7.82
N PRO A 142 -12.87 9.32 8.30
CA PRO A 142 -13.95 9.75 7.41
C PRO A 142 -13.51 10.78 6.35
N GLU A 143 -12.56 11.64 6.71
CA GLU A 143 -11.96 12.63 5.80
C GLU A 143 -11.12 11.97 4.70
N GLN A 144 -10.24 11.03 5.05
CA GLN A 144 -9.49 10.24 4.06
C GLN A 144 -10.41 9.47 3.12
N ILE A 145 -11.45 8.81 3.67
CA ILE A 145 -12.45 8.08 2.87
C ILE A 145 -13.15 9.03 1.89
N PHE A 146 -13.55 10.22 2.35
CA PHE A 146 -14.21 11.22 1.51
C PHE A 146 -13.34 11.63 0.31
N TYR A 147 -12.08 12.00 0.54
CA TYR A 147 -11.18 12.42 -0.54
C TYR A 147 -10.84 11.28 -1.50
N LEU A 148 -10.65 10.06 -1.00
CA LEU A 148 -10.41 8.88 -1.85
C LEU A 148 -11.63 8.57 -2.74
N GLU A 149 -12.85 8.63 -2.20
CA GLU A 149 -14.07 8.43 -2.98
C GLU A 149 -14.30 9.55 -4.00
N ARG A 150 -13.98 10.81 -3.66
CA ARG A 150 -14.05 11.93 -4.59
C ARG A 150 -13.09 11.75 -5.78
N TRP A 151 -11.83 11.39 -5.49
CA TRP A 151 -10.84 11.08 -6.52
C TRP A 151 -11.28 9.91 -7.41
N LYS A 152 -11.73 8.80 -6.80
CA LYS A 152 -12.21 7.62 -7.53
C LYS A 152 -13.36 7.95 -8.48
N ARG A 153 -14.37 8.70 -8.03
CA ARG A 153 -15.50 9.10 -8.88
C ARG A 153 -15.06 9.93 -10.08
N ARG A 154 -14.06 10.81 -9.91
CA ARG A 154 -13.51 11.59 -11.02
C ARG A 154 -12.78 10.68 -12.01
N MET A 155 -11.93 9.77 -11.55
CA MET A 155 -11.22 8.85 -12.46
C MET A 155 -12.17 7.99 -13.26
N ILE A 156 -13.28 7.54 -12.65
CA ILE A 156 -14.35 6.83 -13.35
C ILE A 156 -15.09 7.75 -14.34
N ALA A 157 -15.33 9.02 -14.00
CA ALA A 157 -15.96 9.96 -14.92
C ALA A 157 -15.06 10.32 -16.13
N GLU A 158 -13.74 10.38 -15.93
CA GLU A 158 -12.76 10.73 -16.97
C GLU A 158 -12.41 9.53 -17.87
N HIS A 159 -12.23 8.34 -17.29
CA HIS A 159 -11.73 7.15 -17.99
C HIS A 159 -12.77 6.03 -18.16
N GLY A 160 -13.97 6.18 -17.60
CA GLY A 160 -14.94 5.10 -17.48
C GLY A 160 -14.57 4.07 -16.41
N GLU A 161 -15.50 3.17 -16.09
CA GLU A 161 -15.26 2.12 -15.07
C GLU A 161 -14.15 1.14 -15.49
N GLU A 162 -14.15 0.70 -16.75
CA GLU A 162 -13.11 -0.21 -17.26
C GLU A 162 -11.74 0.50 -17.36
N GLY A 163 -11.69 1.77 -17.79
CA GLY A 163 -10.44 2.53 -17.82
C GLY A 163 -9.86 2.76 -16.42
N PHE A 164 -10.70 3.04 -15.42
CA PHE A 164 -10.26 3.14 -14.02
C PHE A 164 -9.72 1.80 -13.49
N LYS A 165 -10.34 0.68 -13.87
CA LYS A 165 -9.92 -0.67 -13.48
C LYS A 165 -8.58 -1.04 -14.13
N GLU A 166 -8.40 -0.75 -15.42
CA GLU A 166 -7.14 -0.95 -16.13
C GLU A 166 -6.01 -0.08 -15.56
N TYR A 167 -6.30 1.19 -15.29
CA TYR A 167 -5.38 2.12 -14.63
C TYR A 167 -4.92 1.55 -13.27
N SER A 168 -5.89 1.13 -12.44
CA SER A 168 -5.61 0.54 -11.12
C SER A 168 -4.75 -0.71 -11.23
N GLN A 169 -5.10 -1.64 -12.14
CA GLN A 169 -4.32 -2.87 -12.39
C GLN A 169 -2.90 -2.57 -12.84
N THR A 170 -2.72 -1.55 -13.69
CA THR A 170 -1.40 -1.10 -14.16
C THR A 170 -0.56 -0.57 -13.01
N LEU A 171 -1.11 0.27 -12.13
CA LEU A 171 -0.40 0.76 -10.94
C LEU A 171 0.05 -0.39 -10.03
N PHE A 172 -0.82 -1.36 -9.75
CA PHE A 172 -0.47 -2.52 -8.93
C PHE A 172 0.62 -3.38 -9.59
N ARG A 173 0.52 -3.62 -10.91
CA ARG A 173 1.51 -4.37 -11.68
C ARG A 173 2.87 -3.69 -11.65
N GLN A 174 2.92 -2.37 -11.89
CA GLN A 174 4.15 -1.59 -11.86
C GLN A 174 4.79 -1.60 -10.47
N GLY A 175 4.00 -1.41 -9.41
CA GLY A 175 4.48 -1.51 -8.04
C GLY A 175 5.11 -2.88 -7.75
N LYS A 176 4.43 -3.97 -8.11
CA LYS A 176 4.97 -5.33 -7.93
C LYS A 176 6.27 -5.55 -8.70
N LEU A 177 6.32 -5.15 -9.98
CA LEU A 177 7.52 -5.28 -10.80
C LEU A 177 8.69 -4.46 -10.23
N PHE A 178 8.42 -3.27 -9.69
CA PHE A 178 9.42 -2.41 -9.07
C PHE A 178 10.01 -3.07 -7.82
N HIS A 179 9.17 -3.59 -6.91
CA HIS A 179 9.65 -4.32 -5.72
C HIS A 179 10.44 -5.58 -6.10
N SER A 180 9.97 -6.37 -7.08
CA SER A 180 10.73 -7.55 -7.55
C SER A 180 12.08 -7.18 -8.18
N ALA A 181 12.20 -6.02 -8.82
CA ALA A 181 13.50 -5.54 -9.32
C ALA A 181 14.41 -5.09 -8.18
N LEU A 182 13.87 -4.34 -7.21
CA LEU A 182 14.57 -3.90 -6.00
C LEU A 182 15.10 -5.09 -5.18
N GLU A 183 14.28 -6.12 -5.00
CA GLU A 183 14.65 -7.36 -4.31
C GLU A 183 15.94 -7.96 -4.90
N LYS A 184 15.99 -8.13 -6.23
CA LYS A 184 17.16 -8.64 -6.95
C LYS A 184 18.38 -7.74 -6.81
N ILE A 185 18.20 -6.42 -6.86
CA ILE A 185 19.30 -5.45 -6.72
C ILE A 185 19.92 -5.55 -5.32
N LEU A 186 19.06 -5.60 -4.29
CA LEU A 186 19.50 -5.66 -2.88
C LEU A 186 20.12 -7.01 -2.51
N GLU A 187 19.73 -8.10 -3.17
CA GLU A 187 20.38 -9.41 -3.06
C GLU A 187 21.78 -9.44 -3.65
N ASN A 188 21.92 -8.96 -4.89
CA ASN A 188 23.11 -9.21 -5.69
C ASN A 188 24.32 -8.38 -5.26
N ARG A 189 24.17 -7.42 -4.32
CA ARG A 189 25.21 -6.52 -3.75
C ARG A 189 26.10 -5.76 -4.76
N SER A 190 25.96 -6.00 -6.07
CA SER A 190 26.73 -5.39 -7.14
C SER A 190 25.79 -4.62 -8.07
N LEU A 191 25.92 -3.29 -8.05
CA LEU A 191 25.24 -2.37 -8.97
C LEU A 191 25.77 -2.46 -10.42
N SER A 192 26.80 -3.29 -10.66
CA SER A 192 27.50 -3.36 -11.95
C SER A 192 26.70 -4.04 -13.05
N GLU A 193 25.71 -4.86 -12.70
CA GLU A 193 24.76 -5.42 -13.64
C GLU A 193 23.39 -4.89 -13.25
N THR A 194 22.91 -3.85 -13.95
CA THR A 194 21.50 -3.50 -13.89
C THR A 194 20.72 -4.75 -14.29
N PRO A 195 19.93 -5.36 -13.40
CA PRO A 195 19.15 -6.53 -13.75
C PRO A 195 18.30 -6.17 -14.96
N ASP A 196 18.16 -7.10 -15.90
CA ASP A 196 17.26 -6.96 -17.05
C ASP A 196 15.85 -6.75 -16.48
N SER A 197 15.48 -5.47 -16.37
CA SER A 197 14.32 -5.00 -15.64
C SER A 197 13.32 -4.50 -16.66
N ALA A 198 12.05 -4.83 -16.40
CA ALA A 198 10.98 -4.49 -17.33
C ALA A 198 11.04 -3.00 -17.69
N PRO A 199 10.92 -2.62 -18.97
CA PRO A 199 10.97 -1.22 -19.41
C PRO A 199 10.03 -0.30 -18.60
N GLU A 200 8.90 -0.86 -18.16
CA GLU A 200 7.88 -0.17 -17.37
C GLU A 200 8.36 0.34 -16.00
N VAL A 201 9.44 -0.21 -15.43
CA VAL A 201 9.96 0.19 -14.10
C VAL A 201 11.32 0.87 -14.14
N GLN A 202 11.93 1.01 -15.31
CA GLN A 202 13.25 1.63 -15.44
C GLN A 202 13.28 3.09 -14.95
N GLY A 203 12.19 3.84 -15.17
CA GLY A 203 12.07 5.20 -14.64
C GLY A 203 12.14 5.23 -13.12
N TYR A 204 11.39 4.36 -12.43
CA TYR A 204 11.45 4.24 -10.98
C TYR A 204 12.83 3.80 -10.48
N LEU A 205 13.50 2.87 -11.15
CA LEU A 205 14.85 2.43 -10.80
C LEU A 205 15.89 3.56 -10.95
N ARG A 206 15.80 4.33 -12.03
CA ARG A 206 16.61 5.54 -12.23
C ARG A 206 16.33 6.58 -11.14
N SER A 207 15.07 6.75 -10.76
CA SER A 207 14.64 7.69 -9.72
C SER A 207 15.32 7.41 -8.38
N ILE A 208 15.54 6.15 -8.00
CA ILE A 208 16.13 5.77 -6.70
C ILE A 208 17.62 5.48 -6.73
N SER A 209 18.29 5.58 -7.89
CA SER A 209 19.67 5.08 -8.03
C SER A 209 20.63 5.75 -7.04
N HIS A 210 20.50 7.07 -6.84
CA HIS A 210 21.32 7.83 -5.89
C HIS A 210 21.05 7.46 -4.42
N ILE A 211 19.86 6.96 -4.11
CA ILE A 211 19.52 6.49 -2.75
C ILE A 211 20.13 5.11 -2.52
N LEU A 212 20.11 4.23 -3.54
CA LEU A 212 20.67 2.88 -3.43
C LEU A 212 22.19 2.90 -3.15
N GLU A 213 22.92 3.91 -3.63
CA GLU A 213 24.35 4.09 -3.32
C GLU A 213 24.64 4.24 -1.81
N ASP A 214 23.68 4.82 -1.09
CA ASP A 214 23.71 5.08 0.35
C ASP A 214 23.12 3.94 1.20
N VAL A 215 22.55 2.90 0.56
CA VAL A 215 21.97 1.71 1.24
C VAL A 215 23.03 0.61 1.36
N ARG A 216 23.31 0.19 2.58
CA ARG A 216 24.35 -0.80 2.93
C ARG A 216 23.84 -1.77 3.99
N ALA A 217 24.57 -2.87 4.22
CA ALA A 217 24.30 -3.85 5.27
C ALA A 217 22.82 -4.30 5.34
N VAL A 218 22.30 -4.82 4.22
CA VAL A 218 20.91 -5.30 4.15
C VAL A 218 20.71 -6.50 5.07
N ARG A 219 19.80 -6.38 6.03
CA ARG A 219 19.48 -7.37 7.07
C ARG A 219 18.26 -8.22 6.75
N ALA A 220 17.27 -7.66 6.06
CA ALA A 220 16.07 -8.38 5.65
C ALA A 220 15.52 -7.78 4.34
N ILE A 221 14.91 -8.63 3.51
CA ILE A 221 14.25 -8.22 2.25
C ILE A 221 12.95 -9.01 2.13
N GLU A 222 11.83 -8.33 1.83
CA GLU A 222 10.51 -8.95 1.63
C GLU A 222 10.16 -9.99 2.71
N SER A 223 10.43 -9.64 3.97
CA SER A 223 10.40 -10.58 5.09
C SER A 223 9.16 -10.36 5.95
N THR A 224 8.54 -11.47 6.35
CA THR A 224 7.36 -11.43 7.25
C THR A 224 7.80 -11.08 8.66
N VAL A 225 7.12 -10.10 9.26
CA VAL A 225 7.25 -9.72 10.67
C VAL A 225 5.93 -9.95 11.39
N GLN A 226 5.99 -10.43 12.63
CA GLN A 226 4.81 -10.67 13.45
C GLN A 226 4.99 -10.10 14.86
N HIS A 227 4.04 -9.28 15.29
CA HIS A 227 3.96 -8.89 16.69
C HIS A 227 3.11 -9.91 17.45
N ALA A 228 3.73 -10.81 18.22
CA ALA A 228 3.01 -11.88 18.91
C ALA A 228 1.94 -11.36 19.89
N THR A 229 2.30 -10.41 20.75
CA THR A 229 1.39 -9.86 21.79
C THR A 229 0.21 -9.08 21.20
N LEU A 230 0.46 -8.20 20.23
CA LEU A 230 -0.60 -7.45 19.55
C LEU A 230 -1.29 -8.26 18.45
N ASN A 231 -0.76 -9.44 18.09
CA ASN A 231 -1.33 -10.36 17.12
C ASN A 231 -1.68 -9.73 15.75
N TYR A 232 -0.73 -8.99 15.17
CA TYR A 232 -0.77 -8.54 13.78
C TYR A 232 0.51 -8.95 13.05
N LEU A 233 0.47 -8.94 11.72
CA LEU A 233 1.63 -9.25 10.88
C LEU A 233 1.82 -8.25 9.75
N GLY A 234 3.00 -8.26 9.15
CA GLY A 234 3.36 -7.43 8.01
C GLY A 234 4.42 -8.11 7.14
N ILE A 235 4.66 -7.55 5.97
CA ILE A 235 5.82 -7.88 5.13
C ILE A 235 6.60 -6.58 5.00
N VAL A 236 7.84 -6.59 5.49
CA VAL A 236 8.74 -5.43 5.37
C VAL A 236 9.47 -5.52 4.04
N ASP A 237 9.51 -4.43 3.29
CA ASP A 237 10.18 -4.42 2.00
C ASP A 237 11.69 -4.65 2.19
N CYS A 238 12.29 -3.88 3.10
CA CYS A 238 13.73 -3.95 3.38
C CYS A 238 14.06 -3.46 4.80
N VAL A 239 15.08 -4.07 5.40
CA VAL A 239 15.76 -3.54 6.59
C VAL A 239 17.23 -3.42 6.26
N ALA A 240 17.78 -2.22 6.30
CA ALA A 240 19.16 -1.95 5.91
C ALA A 240 19.68 -0.66 6.55
N ARG A 241 20.99 -0.43 6.48
CA ARG A 241 21.60 0.84 6.87
C ARG A 241 21.50 1.84 5.73
N TYR A 242 20.88 2.99 5.99
CA TYR A 242 20.87 4.12 5.07
C TYR A 242 21.71 5.26 5.65
N ARG A 243 22.82 5.60 4.98
CA ARG A 243 23.87 6.51 5.51
C ARG A 243 24.26 6.18 6.95
N GLY A 244 24.57 4.90 7.19
CA GLY A 244 25.05 4.40 8.48
C GLY A 244 23.95 4.08 9.50
N VAL A 245 22.72 4.56 9.34
CA VAL A 245 21.63 4.34 10.32
C VAL A 245 20.75 3.16 9.89
N LEU A 246 20.56 2.18 10.78
CA LEU A 246 19.69 1.03 10.53
C LEU A 246 18.22 1.48 10.51
N CYS A 247 17.53 1.20 9.40
CA CYS A 247 16.14 1.62 9.17
C CYS A 247 15.28 0.46 8.64
N VAL A 248 14.00 0.49 8.97
CA VAL A 248 12.96 -0.16 8.16
C VAL A 248 12.72 0.74 6.96
N ILE A 249 12.93 0.22 5.75
CA ILE A 249 12.80 0.96 4.49
C ILE A 249 11.53 0.49 3.78
N ASP A 250 10.67 1.45 3.44
CA ASP A 250 9.43 1.23 2.69
C ASP A 250 9.52 1.97 1.35
N TRP A 251 9.51 1.20 0.26
CA TRP A 251 9.63 1.73 -1.10
C TRP A 251 8.24 2.00 -1.66
N LYS A 252 8.08 3.12 -2.36
CA LYS A 252 6.79 3.57 -2.91
C LYS A 252 6.98 4.10 -4.32
N THR A 253 6.08 3.74 -5.22
CA THR A 253 5.97 4.36 -6.55
C THR A 253 4.94 5.49 -6.50
N SER A 254 5.18 6.56 -7.25
CA SER A 254 4.25 7.67 -7.37
C SER A 254 4.33 8.32 -8.74
N GLU A 255 3.19 8.72 -9.29
CA GLU A 255 3.13 9.57 -10.49
C GLU A 255 3.22 11.06 -10.14
N LYS A 256 2.95 11.43 -8.88
CA LYS A 256 3.04 12.81 -8.38
C LYS A 256 4.21 12.99 -7.42
N PRO A 257 4.90 14.15 -7.43
CA PRO A 257 5.96 14.43 -6.48
C PRO A 257 5.42 14.49 -5.04
N LYS A 258 6.17 13.91 -4.10
CA LYS A 258 5.88 13.88 -2.66
C LYS A 258 7.06 14.47 -1.87
N PRO A 259 7.26 15.80 -1.91
CA PRO A 259 8.43 16.45 -1.33
C PRO A 259 8.48 16.44 0.20
N PHE A 260 7.34 16.28 0.86
CA PHE A 260 7.24 16.27 2.32
C PHE A 260 6.72 14.93 2.85
N LEU A 261 7.13 14.57 4.08
CA LEU A 261 6.67 13.36 4.76
C LEU A 261 5.13 13.32 4.88
N SER A 262 4.46 14.46 5.08
CA SER A 262 3.00 14.55 5.15
C SER A 262 2.31 14.11 3.85
N ASN A 263 2.98 14.21 2.69
CA ASN A 263 2.45 13.74 1.40
C ASN A 263 2.40 12.20 1.28
N THR A 264 2.96 11.49 2.27
CA THR A 264 3.02 10.03 2.32
C THR A 264 1.89 9.40 3.16
N TYR A 265 0.99 10.23 3.72
CA TYR A 265 -0.24 9.77 4.38
C TYR A 265 0.02 8.74 5.51
N ASP A 266 -0.53 7.52 5.40
CA ASP A 266 -0.38 6.46 6.40
C ASP A 266 0.98 5.74 6.31
N ASN A 267 1.86 6.05 5.34
CA ASN A 267 3.16 5.37 5.21
C ASN A 267 4.05 5.44 6.46
N PRO A 268 4.16 6.57 7.20
CA PRO A 268 4.94 6.62 8.43
C PRO A 268 4.39 5.68 9.52
N VAL A 269 3.07 5.59 9.62
CA VAL A 269 2.38 4.67 10.55
C VAL A 269 2.62 3.22 10.16
N GLN A 270 2.63 2.92 8.86
CA GLN A 270 2.96 1.59 8.33
C GLN A 270 4.40 1.18 8.68
N VAL A 271 5.38 2.08 8.48
CA VAL A 271 6.79 1.84 8.82
C VAL A 271 6.96 1.61 10.33
N ALA A 272 6.30 2.41 11.17
CA ALA A 272 6.31 2.22 12.62
C ALA A 272 5.69 0.87 13.04
N ALA A 273 4.59 0.46 12.41
CA ALA A 273 3.94 -0.82 12.67
C ALA A 273 4.86 -2.02 12.33
N TYR A 274 5.59 -1.92 11.22
CA TYR A 274 6.58 -2.90 10.81
C TYR A 274 7.77 -2.98 11.76
N ALA A 275 8.35 -1.84 12.14
CA ALA A 275 9.44 -1.80 13.11
C ALA A 275 9.01 -2.35 14.48
N GLY A 276 7.85 -1.95 14.99
CA GLY A 276 7.34 -2.46 16.28
C GLY A 276 7.06 -3.97 16.25
N ALA A 277 6.60 -4.52 15.12
CA ALA A 277 6.47 -5.97 14.95
C ALA A 277 7.82 -6.65 14.94
N LEU A 278 8.78 -6.17 14.14
CA LEU A 278 10.13 -6.72 14.04
C LEU A 278 10.84 -6.75 15.40
N ASN A 279 10.75 -5.66 16.16
CA ASN A 279 11.38 -5.52 17.49
C ASN A 279 10.82 -6.50 18.52
N ASN A 280 9.60 -7.01 18.31
CA ASN A 280 8.92 -7.97 19.16
C ASN A 280 8.84 -9.39 18.54
N ASP A 281 9.47 -9.61 17.38
CA ASP A 281 9.44 -10.88 16.67
C ASP A 281 10.71 -11.69 16.96
N GLY A 282 10.58 -12.81 17.66
CA GLY A 282 11.69 -13.68 18.08
C GLY A 282 12.54 -14.26 16.94
N ASN A 283 12.08 -14.16 15.69
CA ASN A 283 12.88 -14.58 14.53
C ASN A 283 13.99 -13.57 14.15
N TYR A 284 13.96 -12.37 14.73
CA TYR A 284 14.94 -11.31 14.50
C TYR A 284 15.76 -11.09 15.77
N ASN A 285 17.09 -11.04 15.63
CA ASN A 285 18.05 -10.88 16.73
C ASN A 285 18.55 -9.42 16.90
N TYR A 286 17.95 -8.48 16.17
CA TYR A 286 18.23 -7.05 16.26
C TYR A 286 16.92 -6.28 16.47
N GLN A 287 17.05 -4.97 16.72
CA GLN A 287 15.93 -4.04 16.76
C GLN A 287 16.24 -2.80 15.93
N VAL A 288 15.19 -2.13 15.48
CA VAL A 288 15.25 -0.97 14.62
C VAL A 288 14.48 0.18 15.25
N GLU A 289 15.13 1.34 15.31
CA GLU A 289 14.56 2.56 15.90
C GLU A 289 14.16 3.59 14.85
N ASN A 290 14.65 3.46 13.62
CA ASN A 290 14.48 4.47 12.57
C ASN A 290 13.72 3.90 11.36
N GLY A 291 13.09 4.80 10.61
CA GLY A 291 12.35 4.49 9.39
C GLY A 291 12.86 5.28 8.19
N LEU A 292 12.63 4.75 7.00
CA LEU A 292 12.87 5.45 5.74
C LEU A 292 11.73 5.16 4.76
N ILE A 293 11.10 6.20 4.25
CA ILE A 293 10.15 6.08 3.13
C ILE A 293 10.82 6.64 1.89
N VAL A 294 10.90 5.84 0.83
CA VAL A 294 11.48 6.27 -0.45
C VAL A 294 10.38 6.33 -1.50
N VAL A 295 10.13 7.53 -2.04
CA VAL A 295 9.15 7.73 -3.10
C VAL A 295 9.85 7.86 -4.45
N ALA A 296 9.74 6.83 -5.28
CA ALA A 296 10.25 6.74 -6.63
C ALA A 296 9.25 7.28 -7.66
N TYR A 297 9.75 7.96 -8.69
CA TYR A 297 8.94 8.57 -9.74
C TYR A 297 9.13 7.91 -11.10
N LYS A 298 8.02 7.80 -11.83
CA LYS A 298 7.91 7.07 -13.10
C LYS A 298 8.76 7.67 -14.22
N ASP A 299 8.97 8.98 -14.18
CA ASP A 299 9.74 9.74 -15.18
C ASP A 299 11.26 9.69 -14.95
N GLY A 300 11.72 9.09 -13.84
CA GLY A 300 13.13 9.03 -13.48
C GLY A 300 13.65 10.31 -12.81
N THR A 301 12.78 11.26 -12.44
CA THR A 301 13.18 12.38 -11.58
C THR A 301 13.70 11.85 -10.23
N PRO A 302 14.66 12.53 -9.57
CA PRO A 302 15.24 12.04 -8.32
C PRO A 302 14.17 11.78 -7.24
N ALA A 303 14.17 10.56 -6.71
CA ALA A 303 13.31 10.12 -5.62
C ALA A 303 13.51 10.95 -4.36
N HIS A 304 12.44 11.07 -3.58
CA HIS A 304 12.50 11.69 -2.25
C HIS A 304 12.68 10.62 -1.16
N ALA A 305 13.65 10.84 -0.28
CA ALA A 305 13.95 9.99 0.85
C ALA A 305 13.51 10.67 2.16
N HIS A 306 12.43 10.18 2.77
CA HIS A 306 11.89 10.73 4.00
C HIS A 306 12.38 9.91 5.19
N ARG A 307 13.36 10.45 5.91
CA ARG A 307 13.90 9.83 7.13
C ARG A 307 12.95 10.06 8.31
N ILE A 308 12.74 9.03 9.10
CA ILE A 308 11.95 9.07 10.33
C ILE A 308 12.89 8.65 11.46
N ASN A 309 13.23 9.60 12.34
CA ASN A 309 14.11 9.32 13.48
C ASN A 309 13.36 8.58 14.61
N SER A 310 14.09 8.14 15.63
CA SER A 310 13.55 7.40 16.78
C SER A 310 12.38 8.10 17.50
N ASP A 311 12.48 9.42 17.69
CA ASP A 311 11.41 10.21 18.33
C ASP A 311 10.12 10.20 17.49
N MET A 312 10.23 10.46 16.18
CA MET A 312 9.09 10.43 15.26
C MET A 312 8.52 9.02 15.10
N MET A 313 9.37 7.98 15.07
CA MET A 313 8.93 6.59 15.05
C MET A 313 8.08 6.24 16.27
N SER A 314 8.46 6.75 17.45
CA SER A 314 7.68 6.57 18.68
C SER A 314 6.30 7.25 18.62
N GLU A 315 6.21 8.44 18.01
CA GLU A 315 4.91 9.11 17.80
C GLU A 315 4.04 8.37 16.77
N TYR A 316 4.61 7.92 15.65
CA TYR A 316 3.87 7.12 14.67
C TYR A 316 3.48 5.74 15.20
N TRP A 317 4.25 5.18 16.12
CA TRP A 317 3.89 3.96 16.84
C TRP A 317 2.63 4.17 17.70
N LYS A 318 2.53 5.29 18.44
CA LYS A 318 1.30 5.64 19.17
C LYS A 318 0.11 5.79 18.22
N ALA A 319 0.32 6.43 17.06
CA ALA A 319 -0.71 6.56 16.04
C ALA A 319 -1.15 5.18 15.48
N TRP A 320 -0.20 4.26 15.28
CA TRP A 320 -0.47 2.89 14.89
C TRP A 320 -1.33 2.15 15.94
N LEU A 321 -0.98 2.24 17.23
CA LEU A 321 -1.74 1.61 18.31
C LEU A 321 -3.20 2.10 18.33
N LEU A 322 -3.44 3.39 18.11
CA LEU A 322 -4.80 3.93 17.99
C LEU A 322 -5.56 3.32 16.81
N ARG A 323 -4.92 3.18 15.64
CA ARG A 323 -5.53 2.54 14.46
C ARG A 323 -5.80 1.06 14.75
N PHE A 324 -4.92 0.38 15.46
CA PHE A 324 -5.09 -1.02 15.84
C PHE A 324 -6.25 -1.21 16.84
N GLU A 325 -6.39 -0.33 17.83
CA GLU A 325 -7.54 -0.32 18.75
C GLU A 325 -8.86 -0.12 18.00
N ASP A 326 -8.93 0.91 17.14
CA ASP A 326 -10.12 1.19 16.33
C ASP A 326 -10.49 -0.03 15.45
N TYR A 327 -9.52 -0.76 14.92
CA TYR A 327 -9.76 -2.00 14.16
C TYR A 327 -10.38 -3.10 15.01
N ASN A 328 -9.86 -3.32 16.23
CA ASN A 328 -10.35 -4.35 17.13
C ASN A 328 -11.77 -4.03 17.63
N GLU A 329 -12.06 -2.76 17.93
CA GLU A 329 -13.41 -2.32 18.32
C GLU A 329 -14.45 -2.55 17.21
N GLN A 330 -14.10 -2.24 15.97
CA GLN A 330 -14.96 -2.50 14.82
C GLN A 330 -15.22 -4.00 14.59
N ARG A 331 -14.21 -4.83 14.85
CA ARG A 331 -14.33 -6.29 14.71
C ARG A 331 -15.21 -6.89 15.80
N SER A 332 -15.03 -6.51 17.06
CA SER A 332 -15.84 -7.00 18.19
C SER A 332 -17.32 -6.61 18.05
N SER A 333 -17.60 -5.36 17.66
CA SER A 333 -18.98 -4.89 17.42
C SER A 333 -19.65 -5.54 16.21
N SER A 334 -18.88 -6.08 15.26
CA SER A 334 -19.40 -6.84 14.11
C SER A 334 -19.68 -8.30 14.45
N SER A 335 -18.95 -8.88 15.42
CA SER A 335 -19.23 -10.23 15.92
C SER A 335 -20.43 -10.28 16.87
N GLU A 336 -20.71 -9.22 17.64
CA GLU A 336 -21.89 -9.16 18.52
C GLU A 336 -23.22 -8.97 17.76
N LYS A 337 -23.16 -8.56 16.48
CA LYS A 337 -24.34 -8.34 15.61
C LYS A 337 -24.67 -9.52 14.71
N ARG A 338 -23.89 -10.60 14.76
CA ARG A 338 -24.16 -11.87 14.07
C ARG A 338 -24.62 -12.89 15.09
#